data_AF-A0A1H0P984-F1
#
_entry.id   AF-A0A1H0P984-F1
#
_cell.length_a   1.000
_cell.length_b   1.000
_cell.length_c   1.000
_cell.angle_alpha   90.00
_cell.angle_beta   90.00
_cell.angle_gamma   90.00
#
_symmetry.space_group_name_H-M   'P 1'
#
loop_
_entity.id
_entity.type
_entity.pdbx_description
1 polymer ?
#
loop_
_entity_poly.entity_id
_entity_poly.type
_entity_poly.pdbx_seq_one_letter_code
_entity_poly.pdbx_strand_id
1 'polypeptide(L)' 'MELEKKALTTADRQKLYKERQREAGYRQTTVWIHTNTEEEGKQAARDGKPLKPMESKDPLSWAAGWISEKGKQ' A
#
# COMPACT_ATOMS: atom_id res chain seq x y z
N MET A 1 -15.35 0.13 -41.59
CA MET A 1 -15.25 1.14 -40.51
C MET A 1 -14.12 0.71 -39.61
N GLU A 2 -12.94 1.28 -39.79
CA GLU A 2 -11.87 1.18 -38.79
C GLU A 2 -12.34 1.92 -37.54
N LEU A 3 -12.56 1.18 -36.46
CA LEU A 3 -12.76 1.75 -35.15
C LEU A 3 -11.41 2.34 -34.73
N GLU A 4 -11.25 3.66 -34.89
CA GLU A 4 -10.19 4.41 -34.23
C GLU A 4 -10.25 4.04 -32.73
N LYS A 5 -9.31 3.20 -32.29
CA LYS A 5 -9.11 2.92 -30.87
C LYS A 5 -8.61 4.21 -30.22
N LYS A 6 -9.55 5.07 -29.84
CA LYS A 6 -9.28 6.33 -29.13
C LYS A 6 -8.31 6.01 -28.00
N ALA A 7 -7.14 6.64 -28.02
CA ALA A 7 -6.12 6.39 -27.02
C ALA A 7 -6.70 6.65 -25.62
N LEU A 8 -6.56 5.69 -24.72
CA LEU A 8 -7.09 5.81 -23.36
C LEU A 8 -6.49 7.04 -22.67
N THR A 9 -7.32 7.80 -21.97
CA THR A 9 -6.86 8.90 -21.13
C THR A 9 -6.27 8.37 -19.82
N THR A 10 -5.59 9.22 -19.07
CA THR A 10 -5.10 8.87 -17.72
C THR A 10 -6.25 8.47 -16.78
N ALA A 11 -7.39 9.15 -16.88
CA ALA A 11 -8.58 8.84 -16.09
C ALA A 11 -9.14 7.44 -16.43
N ASP A 12 -9.19 7.10 -17.73
CA ASP A 12 -9.65 5.78 -18.17
C ASP A 12 -8.75 4.67 -17.63
N ARG A 13 -7.42 4.87 -17.68
CA ARG A 13 -6.45 3.91 -17.14
C ARG A 13 -6.61 3.73 -15.62
N GLN A 14 -6.83 4.82 -14.87
CA GLN A 14 -7.07 4.72 -13.43
C GLN A 14 -8.36 3.97 -13.10
N LYS A 15 -9.43 4.18 -13.88
CA LYS A 15 -10.69 3.45 -13.72
C LYS A 15 -10.50 1.95 -13.96
N LEU A 16 -9.89 1.56 -15.07
CA LEU A 16 -9.59 0.16 -15.40
C LEU A 16 -8.69 -0.51 -14.35
N TYR A 17 -7.73 0.23 -13.78
CA TYR A 17 -6.93 -0.28 -12.67
C TYR A 17 -7.79 -0.58 -11.44
N LYS A 18 -8.64 0.36 -11.02
CA LYS A 18 -9.53 0.18 -9.86
C LYS A 18 -10.51 -0.99 -10.05
N GLU A 19 -11.02 -1.18 -11.27
CA GLU A 19 -11.89 -2.31 -11.60
C GLU A 19 -11.15 -3.64 -11.44
N ARG A 20 -9.95 -3.78 -12.01
CA ARG A 20 -9.11 -4.99 -11.82
C ARG A 20 -8.78 -5.27 -10.36
N GLN A 21 -8.48 -4.23 -9.57
CA GLN A 21 -8.23 -4.39 -8.13
C GLN A 21 -9.48 -4.90 -7.40
N ARG A 22 -10.67 -4.39 -7.75
CA ARG A 22 -11.94 -4.85 -7.16
C ARG A 22 -12.26 -6.29 -7.54
N GLU A 23 -12.06 -6.67 -8.80
CA GLU A 23 -12.24 -8.05 -9.27
C GLU A 23 -11.29 -9.03 -8.56
N ALA A 24 -10.08 -8.58 -8.23
CA ALA A 24 -9.13 -9.33 -7.41
C ALA A 24 -9.46 -9.34 -5.91
N GLY A 25 -10.60 -8.77 -5.49
CA GLY A 25 -11.06 -8.76 -4.10
C GLY A 25 -10.49 -7.63 -3.22
N TYR A 26 -9.72 -6.71 -3.79
CA TYR A 26 -9.20 -5.57 -3.04
C TYR A 26 -10.24 -4.45 -2.87
N ARG A 27 -10.21 -3.81 -1.70
CA ARG A 27 -10.95 -2.58 -1.41
C ARG A 27 -9.96 -1.44 -1.17
N GLN A 28 -10.19 -0.31 -1.84
CA GLN A 28 -9.43 0.91 -1.54
C GLN A 28 -9.92 1.49 -0.21
N THR A 29 -9.00 1.60 0.74
CA THR A 29 -9.20 2.27 2.04
C THR A 29 -8.09 3.31 2.21
N THR A 30 -8.48 4.55 2.50
CA THR A 30 -7.52 5.62 2.79
C THR A 30 -7.30 5.70 4.30
N VAL A 31 -6.05 5.68 4.73
CA VAL A 31 -5.63 5.82 6.12
C VAL A 31 -4.54 6.89 6.23
N TRP A 32 -4.44 7.54 7.39
CA TRP A 32 -3.31 8.40 7.73
C TRP A 32 -2.21 7.58 8.39
N ILE A 33 -0.95 7.85 8.05
CA ILE A 33 0.23 7.17 8.61
C ILE A 33 1.02 8.16 9.45
N HIS A 34 1.29 7.80 10.71
CA HIS A 34 2.18 8.55 11.58
C HIS A 34 3.64 8.22 11.22
N THR A 35 4.32 9.16 10.56
CA THR A 35 5.63 8.95 9.92
C THR A 35 6.71 8.42 10.85
N ASN A 36 6.77 8.90 12.10
CA ASN A 36 7.80 8.45 13.04
C ASN A 36 7.58 6.98 13.44
N THR A 37 6.31 6.59 13.61
CA THR A 37 5.95 5.23 13.99
C THR A 37 6.11 4.26 12.82
N GLU A 38 5.90 4.73 11.58
CA GLU A 38 6.27 3.98 10.38
C GLU A 38 7.78 3.71 10.31
N GLU A 39 8.61 4.71 10.61
CA GLU A 39 10.08 4.53 10.59
C GLU A 39 10.56 3.58 11.69
N GLU A 40 9.96 3.62 12.88
CA GLU A 40 10.19 2.63 13.95
C GLU A 40 9.90 1.19 13.46
N GLY A 41 8.81 1.01 12.71
CA GLY A 41 8.44 -0.27 12.10
C GLY A 41 9.46 -0.74 11.06
N LYS A 42 9.90 0.16 10.17
CA LYS A 42 10.96 -0.14 9.19
C LYS A 42 12.26 -0.56 9.88
N GLN A 43 12.69 0.20 10.90
CA GLN A 43 13.92 -0.13 11.63
C GLN A 43 13.81 -1.48 12.32
N ALA A 44 12.67 -1.80 12.92
CA ALA A 44 12.45 -3.11 13.52
C ALA A 44 12.52 -4.26 12.51
N ALA A 45 12.02 -4.08 11.28
CA ALA A 45 12.15 -5.06 10.22
C ALA A 45 13.61 -5.24 9.76
N ARG A 46 14.38 -4.15 9.65
CA ARG A 46 15.83 -4.19 9.37
C ARG A 46 16.60 -4.93 10.46
N ASP A 47 16.24 -4.71 11.72
CA ASP A 47 16.82 -5.38 12.89
C ASP A 47 16.41 -6.86 13.01
N GLY A 48 15.53 -7.36 12.14
CA GLY A 48 15.02 -8.75 12.20
C GLY A 48 14.03 -9.02 13.33
N LYS A 49 13.46 -7.98 13.95
CA LYS A 49 12.47 -8.12 15.01
C LYS A 49 11.13 -8.63 14.45
N PRO A 50 10.36 -9.42 15.23
CA PRO A 50 9.03 -9.87 14.80
C PRO A 50 8.04 -8.69 14.66
N LEU A 51 7.02 -8.87 13.82
CA LEU A 51 5.93 -7.92 13.64
C LEU A 51 5.06 -7.83 14.92
N LYS A 52 5.33 -6.84 15.78
CA LYS A 52 4.62 -6.60 17.05
C LYS A 52 4.14 -5.13 17.17
N PRO A 53 3.13 -4.72 16.38
CA PRO A 53 2.72 -3.31 16.29
C PRO A 53 1.92 -2.79 17.49
N MET A 54 1.33 -3.69 18.30
CA MET A 54 0.33 -3.33 19.32
C MET A 54 0.87 -2.48 20.47
N GLU A 55 2.19 -2.46 20.68
CA GLU A 55 2.85 -1.66 21.71
C GLU A 55 3.26 -0.26 21.22
N SER A 56 3.08 0.02 19.93
CA SER A 56 3.44 1.31 19.33
C SER A 56 2.35 2.36 19.51
N LYS A 57 2.72 3.63 19.34
CA LYS A 57 1.80 4.77 19.38
C LYS A 57 0.67 4.66 18.35
N ASP A 58 0.98 4.13 17.17
CA ASP A 58 0.04 3.92 16.07
C ASP A 58 0.33 2.56 15.42
N PRO A 59 -0.38 1.50 15.83
CA PRO A 59 -0.11 0.14 15.39
C PRO A 59 -0.19 -0.06 13.87
N LEU A 60 -1.11 0.63 13.18
CA LEU A 60 -1.25 0.52 11.73
C LEU A 60 -0.04 1.14 11.02
N SER A 61 0.41 2.30 11.48
CA SER A 61 1.58 2.99 10.94
C SER A 61 2.84 2.15 11.13
N TRP A 62 3.02 1.57 12.33
CA TRP A 62 4.16 0.71 12.63
C TRP A 62 4.16 -0.54 11.75
N ALA A 63 3.03 -1.23 11.65
CA ALA A 63 2.90 -2.42 10.82
C ALA A 63 3.15 -2.11 9.34
N ALA A 64 2.65 -0.98 8.83
CA ALA A 64 2.88 -0.55 7.46
C ALA A 64 4.38 -0.38 7.16
N GLY A 65 5.12 0.25 8.07
CA GLY A 65 6.58 0.41 7.95
C GLY A 65 7.31 -0.93 7.94
N TRP A 66 6.99 -1.82 8.88
CA TRP A 66 7.61 -3.14 8.98
C TRP A 66 7.39 -3.99 7.71
N ILE A 67 6.13 -4.04 7.21
CA ILE A 67 5.75 -4.79 6.02
C ILE A 67 6.43 -4.23 4.76
N SER A 68 6.47 -2.90 4.62
CA SER A 68 7.13 -2.21 3.49
C SER A 68 8.60 -2.57 3.36
N GLU A 69 9.30 -2.75 4.48
CA GLU A 69 10.71 -3.09 4.47
C GLU A 69 10.97 -4.57 4.16
N LYS A 70 10.10 -5.49 4.63
CA LYS A 70 10.22 -6.91 4.30
C LYS A 70 9.96 -7.22 2.83
N GLY A 71 9.12 -6.44 2.15
CA GLY A 71 8.88 -6.60 0.71
C GLY A 71 10.05 -6.20 -0.20
N LYS A 72 11.12 -5.61 0.35
CA LYS A 72 12.33 -5.19 -0.39
C LYS A 72 13.51 -6.16 -0.25
N GLN A 73 13.45 -7.09 0.70
CA GLN A 73 14.44 -8.16 0.91
C GLN A 73 14.08 -9.36 0.04
#